data_AF-A0A9D7BLR0-F1
#
_entry.id   AF-A0A9D7BLR0-F1
#
_cell.length_a   1.000
_cell.length_b   1.000
_cell.length_c   1.000
_cell.angle_alpha   90.00
_cell.angle_beta   90.00
_cell.angle_gamma   90.00
#
_symmetry.space_group_name_H-M   'P 1'
#
loop_
_entity.id
_entity.type
_entity.pdbx_description
1 polymer ?
#
loop_
_entity_poly.entity_id
_entity_poly.type
_entity_poly.pdbx_seq_one_letter_code
_entity_poly.pdbx_strand_id
1 'polypeptide(L)'
;MVINFLILALVNNIDLSLYDNILLLARGEVMHVITTFSPTPGGSGIAEYLFGGFFSDYIPKGISSLIALIWRLVTYYPYLIAGVIIIPLWIKEIMSYKKPL
;
A
#
# COMPACT_ATOMS: atom_id res chain seq x y z
N MET A 1 -6.47 -0.68 5.29
CA MET A 1 -6.49 0.62 6.00
C MET A 1 -6.23 1.85 5.12
N VAL A 2 -5.05 2.00 4.49
CA VAL A 2 -4.70 3.23 3.72
C VAL A 2 -5.63 3.47 2.52
N ILE A 3 -6.06 2.41 1.82
CA ILE A 3 -6.97 2.50 0.67
C ILE A 3 -8.33 3.11 1.07
N ASN A 4 -8.86 2.77 2.24
CA ASN A 4 -10.13 3.31 2.73
C ASN A 4 -10.05 4.84 2.94
N PHE A 5 -8.96 5.31 3.56
CA PHE A 5 -8.71 6.75 3.72
C PHE A 5 -8.54 7.46 2.39
N LEU A 6 -7.83 6.86 1.43
CA LEU A 6 -7.67 7.44 0.09
C LEU A 6 -9.00 7.56 -0.65
N ILE A 7 -9.86 6.54 -0.58
CA ILE A 7 -11.17 6.56 -1.24
C ILE A 7 -12.09 7.62 -0.62
N LEU A 8 -12.15 7.69 0.71
CA LEU A 8 -12.92 8.72 1.42
C LEU A 8 -12.41 10.14 1.14
N ALA A 9 -11.09 10.32 0.95
CA ALA A 9 -10.50 11.63 0.68
C ALA A 9 -10.68 12.10 -0.77
N LEU A 10 -10.72 11.18 -1.75
CA LEU A 10 -10.79 11.49 -3.18
C LEU A 10 -12.20 11.42 -3.76
N VAL A 11 -13.12 10.69 -3.13
CA VAL A 11 -14.48 10.46 -3.63
C VAL A 11 -15.49 11.04 -2.64
N ASN A 12 -16.05 12.20 -2.98
CA ASN A 12 -16.99 12.95 -2.12
C ASN A 12 -18.45 12.48 -2.20
N ASN A 13 -18.77 11.44 -2.98
CA ASN A 13 -20.13 10.94 -3.21
C ASN A 13 -20.44 9.61 -2.50
N ILE A 14 -19.71 9.29 -1.43
CA ILE A 14 -19.94 8.05 -0.67
C ILE A 14 -20.74 8.42 0.57
N ASP A 15 -21.93 7.83 0.70
CA ASP A 15 -22.68 7.92 1.95
C ASP A 15 -21.84 7.30 3.08
N LEU A 16 -21.58 8.08 4.13
CA LEU A 16 -20.77 7.71 5.28
C LEU A 16 -21.47 6.67 6.20
N SER A 17 -22.27 5.78 5.63
CA SER A 17 -22.90 4.69 6.36
C SER A 17 -21.82 3.78 6.96
N LEU A 18 -22.06 3.29 8.18
CA LEU A 18 -21.17 2.35 8.84
C LEU A 18 -20.98 1.08 8.00
N TYR A 19 -22.02 0.68 7.27
CA TYR A 19 -21.98 -0.50 6.41
C TYR A 19 -20.98 -0.36 5.26
N ASP A 20 -21.02 0.76 4.54
CA ASP A 20 -20.11 1.02 3.41
C ASP A 20 -18.66 1.15 3.85
N ASN A 21 -18.42 1.78 5.01
CA ASN A 21 -17.07 1.89 5.58
C ASN A 21 -16.49 0.52 5.96
N ILE A 22 -17.29 -0.35 6.60
CA ILE A 22 -16.85 -1.70 6.96
C ILE A 22 -16.61 -2.54 5.70
N LEU A 23 -17.46 -2.40 4.67
CA LEU A 23 -17.30 -3.11 3.41
C LEU A 23 -16.02 -2.68 2.67
N LEU A 24 -15.75 -1.37 2.58
CA LEU A 24 -14.53 -0.82 1.98
C LEU A 24 -13.28 -1.27 2.74
N LEU A 25 -13.33 -1.27 4.07
CA LEU A 25 -12.25 -1.79 4.90
C LEU A 25 -12.01 -3.27 4.64
N ALA A 26 -13.05 -4.10 4.64
CA ALA A 26 -12.94 -5.54 4.39
C ALA A 26 -12.35 -5.83 3.00
N ARG A 27 -12.82 -5.13 1.95
CA ARG A 27 -12.26 -5.24 0.59
C ARG A 27 -10.79 -4.82 0.54
N GLY A 28 -10.44 -3.73 1.23
CA GLY A 28 -9.06 -3.25 1.33
C GLY A 28 -8.12 -4.21 2.05
N GLU A 29 -8.57 -4.86 3.13
CA GLU A 29 -7.78 -5.86 3.85
C GLU A 29 -7.62 -7.15 3.03
N VAL A 30 -8.69 -7.63 2.39
CA VAL A 30 -8.61 -8.79 1.47
C VAL A 30 -7.63 -8.51 0.34
N MET A 31 -7.69 -7.31 -0.26
CA MET A 31 -6.71 -6.89 -1.27
C MET A 31 -5.28 -6.92 -0.73
N HIS A 32 -5.05 -6.40 0.49
CA HIS A 32 -3.73 -6.40 1.12
C HIS A 32 -3.19 -7.83 1.28
N VAL A 33 -4.01 -8.74 1.80
CA VAL A 33 -3.66 -10.16 1.96
C VAL A 33 -3.32 -10.78 0.61
N ILE A 34 -4.15 -10.60 -0.43
CA ILE A 34 -3.89 -11.14 -1.77
C ILE A 34 -2.57 -10.62 -2.33
N THR A 35 -2.27 -9.32 -2.14
CA THR A 35 -1.01 -8.75 -2.63
C THR A 35 0.22 -9.27 -1.87
N THR A 36 0.10 -9.57 -0.57
CA THR A 36 1.18 -10.16 0.24
C THR A 36 1.45 -11.61 -0.14
N PHE A 37 0.42 -12.38 -0.50
CA PHE A 37 0.56 -13.76 -0.98
C PHE A 37 0.97 -13.84 -2.45
N SER A 38 0.83 -12.76 -3.23
CA SER A 38 1.25 -12.76 -4.62
C SER A 38 2.78 -12.81 -4.71
N PRO A 39 3.37 -13.80 -5.40
CA PRO A 39 4.81 -13.91 -5.59
C PRO A 39 5.38 -12.88 -6.58
N THR A 40 4.56 -11.91 -7.05
CA THR A 40 5.03 -10.87 -7.97
C THR A 40 5.64 -9.70 -7.19
N PRO A 41 6.97 -9.48 -7.24
CA PRO A 41 7.57 -8.33 -6.58
C PRO A 41 7.00 -7.05 -7.21
N GLY A 42 6.25 -6.28 -6.43
CA GLY A 42 5.56 -5.06 -6.88
C GLY A 42 4.11 -5.24 -7.35
N GLY A 43 3.57 -6.46 -7.41
CA GLY A 43 2.13 -6.73 -7.45
C GLY A 43 1.32 -6.08 -8.59
N SER A 44 1.95 -5.59 -9.66
CA SER A 44 1.33 -4.51 -10.44
C SER A 44 0.07 -4.93 -11.19
N GLY A 45 0.11 -6.09 -11.86
CA GLY A 45 -1.04 -6.59 -12.62
C GLY A 45 -2.19 -7.08 -11.76
N ILE A 46 -1.89 -7.69 -10.61
CA ILE A 46 -2.93 -8.15 -9.67
C ILE A 46 -3.57 -6.96 -8.97
N ALA A 47 -2.79 -5.95 -8.61
CA ALA A 47 -3.31 -4.72 -8.05
C ALA A 47 -4.24 -3.99 -9.03
N GLU A 48 -3.88 -3.83 -10.31
CA GLU A 48 -4.77 -3.23 -11.32
C GLU A 48 -6.06 -4.03 -11.53
N TYR A 49 -5.97 -5.37 -11.56
CA TYR A 49 -7.14 -6.22 -11.66
C TYR A 49 -8.08 -6.07 -10.45
N LEU A 50 -7.52 -6.07 -9.24
CA LEU A 50 -8.29 -5.90 -8.00
C LEU A 50 -8.87 -4.50 -7.89
N PHE A 51 -8.14 -3.46 -8.28
CA PHE A 51 -8.64 -2.08 -8.30
C PHE A 51 -9.71 -1.86 -9.37
N GLY A 52 -9.63 -2.56 -10.50
CA GLY A 52 -10.66 -2.54 -11.54
C GLY A 52 -11.93 -3.33 -11.18
N GLY A 53 -11.83 -4.34 -10.31
CA GLY A 53 -12.96 -5.20 -9.91
C GLY A 53 -13.59 -4.88 -8.55
N PHE A 54 -12.80 -4.66 -7.50
CA PHE A 54 -13.30 -4.46 -6.13
C PHE A 54 -13.82 -3.04 -5.86
N PHE A 55 -13.33 -2.05 -6.60
CA PHE A 55 -13.64 -0.64 -6.39
C PHE A 55 -14.31 0.02 -7.59
N SER A 56 -14.73 -0.74 -8.59
CA SER A 56 -15.48 -0.22 -9.76
C SER A 56 -16.74 0.53 -9.37
N ASP A 57 -17.37 0.13 -8.26
CA ASP A 57 -18.64 0.68 -7.78
C ASP A 57 -18.45 2.03 -7.09
N TYR A 58 -17.25 2.31 -6.58
CA TYR A 58 -16.93 3.50 -5.78
C TYR A 58 -16.00 4.48 -6.50
N ILE A 59 -15.25 4.04 -7.50
CA ILE A 59 -14.19 4.84 -8.14
C ILE A 59 -14.38 4.83 -9.66
N PRO A 60 -14.49 6.01 -10.32
CA PRO A 60 -14.40 6.09 -11.77
C PRO A 60 -13.10 5.48 -12.29
N LYS A 61 -13.15 4.69 -13.36
CA LYS A 61 -12.00 3.91 -13.90
C LYS A 61 -10.69 4.70 -14.04
N GLY A 62 -10.75 6.02 -14.28
CA GLY A 62 -9.56 6.88 -14.40
C GLY A 62 -8.85 7.20 -13.08
N ILE A 63 -9.51 7.13 -11.93
CA ILE A 63 -8.94 7.50 -10.61
C ILE A 63 -8.40 6.26 -9.86
N SER A 64 -8.87 5.07 -10.25
CA SER A 64 -8.51 3.80 -9.61
C SER A 64 -7.00 3.50 -9.68
N SER A 65 -6.37 3.74 -10.85
CA SER A 65 -4.92 3.59 -11.02
C SER A 65 -4.10 4.61 -10.22
N LEU A 66 -4.61 5.84 -10.08
CA LEU A 66 -3.97 6.89 -9.28
C LEU A 66 -3.96 6.53 -7.79
N ILE A 67 -5.10 6.04 -7.27
CA ILE A 67 -5.21 5.58 -5.88
C ILE A 67 -4.29 4.38 -5.64
N ALA A 68 -4.20 3.45 -6.59
CA ALA A 68 -3.28 2.31 -6.52
C ALA A 68 -1.82 2.76 -6.42
N LEU A 69 -1.43 3.78 -7.20
CA LEU A 69 -0.08 4.33 -7.20
C LEU A 69 0.24 5.04 -5.88
N ILE A 70 -0.67 5.87 -5.38
CA ILE A 70 -0.51 6.56 -4.09
C ILE A 70 -0.42 5.54 -2.95
N TRP A 71 -1.24 4.50 -2.97
CA TRP A 71 -1.17 3.42 -1.98
C TRP A 71 0.21 2.73 -1.97
N ARG A 72 0.80 2.49 -3.15
CA ARG A 72 2.18 1.98 -3.26
C ARG A 72 3.21 2.95 -2.69
N LEU A 73 3.09 4.25 -3.00
CA LEU A 73 3.99 5.27 -2.45
C LEU A 73 3.96 5.26 -0.92
N VAL A 74 2.77 5.26 -0.33
CA VAL A 74 2.63 5.34 1.13
C VAL A 74 3.00 4.03 1.83
N THR A 75 2.72 2.87 1.23
CA THR A 75 2.93 1.58 1.90
C THR A 75 4.35 1.04 1.69
N TYR A 76 4.96 1.23 0.52
CA TYR A 76 6.26 0.63 0.20
C TYR A 76 7.45 1.58 0.43
N TYR A 77 7.31 2.88 0.15
CA TYR A 77 8.47 3.78 0.17
C TYR A 77 8.99 4.12 1.57
N PRO A 78 8.17 4.18 2.66
CA PRO A 78 8.72 4.36 4.00
C PRO A 78 9.68 3.25 4.40
N TYR A 79 9.40 2.01 4.01
CA TYR A 79 10.28 0.86 4.28
C TYR A 79 11.61 0.96 3.50
N LEU A 80 11.58 1.44 2.25
CA LEU A 80 12.81 1.70 1.49
C LEU A 80 13.66 2.78 2.15
N ILE A 81 13.05 3.88 2.58
CA ILE A 81 13.75 4.97 3.28
C ILE A 81 14.36 4.44 4.59
N ALA A 82 13.60 3.67 5.36
CA ALA A 82 14.11 3.04 6.58
C ALA A 82 15.30 2.10 6.29
N GLY A 83 15.23 1.30 5.24
CA GLY A 83 16.33 0.44 4.79
C GLY A 83 17.59 1.23 4.43
N VAL A 84 17.46 2.33 3.68
CA VAL A 84 18.58 3.20 3.31
C VAL A 84 19.25 3.83 4.52
N ILE A 85 18.54 4.06 5.62
CA ILE A 85 19.11 4.65 6.84
C ILE A 85 19.70 3.57 7.76
N ILE A 86 18.98 2.47 7.99
CA ILE A 86 19.36 1.42 8.94
C ILE A 86 20.59 0.63 8.44
N ILE A 87 20.63 0.27 7.15
CA ILE A 87 21.71 -0.53 6.57
C ILE A 87 23.10 0.13 6.75
N PRO A 88 23.33 1.41 6.37
CA PRO A 88 24.65 2.02 6.54
C PRO A 88 25.03 2.25 8.00
N LEU A 89 24.06 2.53 8.89
CA LEU A 89 24.31 2.65 10.33
C LEU A 89 24.78 1.32 10.91
N TRP A 90 24.09 0.22 10.58
CA TRP A 90 24.45 -1.13 11.03
C TRP A 90 25.79 -1.60 10.46
N ILE A 91 26.06 -1.34 9.18
CA ILE A 91 27.36 -1.67 8.54
C ILE A 91 28.51 -0.91 9.24
N LYS A 92 28.30 0.36 9.61
CA LYS A 92 29.32 1.16 10.31
C LYS A 92 29.66 0.58 11.69
N GLU A 93 28.67 0.09 12.42
CA GLU A 93 28.88 -0.58 13.72
C GLU A 93 29.68 -1.88 13.57
N ILE A 94 29.34 -2.74 12.60
CA ILE A 94 30.05 -4.01 12.36
C ILE A 94 31.51 -3.78 11.97
N MET A 95 31.76 -2.82 11.07
CA MET A 95 33.12 -2.51 10.64
C MET A 95 33.97 -1.92 11.79
N SER A 96 33.36 -1.19 12.72
CA SER A 96 34.05 -0.68 13.91
C SER A 96 34.45 -1.80 14.88
N TYR A 97 33.66 -2.88 14.97
CA TYR A 97 33.93 -4.03 15.85
C TYR A 97 35.11 -4.89 15.37
N LYS A 98 35.43 -4.86 14.05
CA LYS A 98 36.53 -5.62 13.44
C LYS A 98 37.87 -4.89 13.34
N LYS A 99 38.13 -3.85 14.13
CA LYS A 99 39.49 -3.32 14.27
C LYS A 99 40.25 -4.11 15.35
N PRO A 100 41.03 -5.15 15.02
CA PRO A 100 42.05 -5.64 15.94
C PRO A 100 43.08 -4.52 16.12
N LEU A 101 43.31 -4.12 17.38
CA LEU A 101 44.51 -3.42 17.80
C LEU A 101 45.73 -4.29 17.53
#